data_AF-A0A841SG75-F1
#
_entry.id   AF-A0A841SG75-F1
#
_cell.length_a   1.000
_cell.length_b   1.000
_cell.length_c   1.000
_cell.angle_alpha   90.00
_cell.angle_beta   90.00
_cell.angle_gamma   90.00
#
_symmetry.space_group_name_H-M   'P 1'
#
loop_
_entity.id
_entity.type
_entity.pdbx_description
1 polymer ?
#
loop_
_entity_poly.entity_id
_entity_poly.type
_entity_poly.pdbx_seq_one_letter_code
_entity_poly.pdbx_strand_id
1 'polypeptide(L)' 'MSRKAVRAARHESAAQYAGNSTEVHHYPGTFHGSGFVTTAAVSRRMAADRTDALRRALG' A
#
# COMPACT_ATOMS: atom_id res chain seq x y z
N MET A 1 -14.25 6.72 -14.06
CA MET A 1 -13.24 6.43 -13.02
C MET A 1 -12.55 7.71 -12.57
N SER A 2 -12.25 7.89 -11.28
CA SER A 2 -11.62 9.12 -10.75
C SER A 2 -10.13 9.21 -11.13
N ARG A 3 -9.64 10.42 -11.45
CA ARG A 3 -8.24 10.70 -11.81
C ARG A 3 -7.21 10.16 -10.80
N LYS A 4 -7.59 10.06 -9.52
CA LYS A 4 -6.73 9.53 -8.45
C LYS A 4 -6.49 8.02 -8.58
N ALA A 5 -7.50 7.26 -9.00
CA ALA A 5 -7.40 5.81 -9.19
C ALA A 5 -6.52 5.47 -10.40
N VAL A 6 -6.62 6.23 -11.49
CA VAL A 6 -5.79 6.04 -12.70
C VAL A 6 -4.31 6.28 -12.39
N ARG A 7 -3.98 7.26 -11.52
CA ARG A 7 -2.60 7.56 -11.15
C ARG A 7 -1.98 6.45 -10.29
N ALA A 8 -2.72 5.90 -9.32
CA ALA A 8 -2.23 4.79 -8.50
C ALA A 8 -1.93 3.54 -9.34
N ALA A 9 -2.85 3.16 -10.24
CA ALA A 9 -2.65 2.06 -11.18
C ALA A 9 -1.44 2.29 -12.10
N ARG A 10 -1.16 3.53 -12.50
CA ARG A 10 -0.01 3.85 -13.36
C ARG A 10 1.35 3.65 -12.66
N HIS A 11 1.45 3.93 -11.36
CA HIS A 11 2.68 3.70 -10.61
C HIS A 11 2.96 2.20 -10.43
N GLU A 12 1.91 1.41 -10.19
CA GLU A 12 1.99 -0.05 -10.12
C GLU A 12 2.50 -0.65 -11.43
N SER A 13 1.84 -0.32 -12.55
CA SER A 13 2.27 -0.82 -13.86
C SER A 13 3.71 -0.42 -14.18
N ALA A 14 4.13 0.81 -13.84
CA ALA A 14 5.50 1.26 -14.07
C ALA A 14 6.54 0.44 -13.28
N ALA A 15 6.28 0.12 -12.01
CA ALA A 15 7.17 -0.70 -11.20
C ALA A 15 7.24 -2.15 -11.73
N GLN A 16 6.12 -2.70 -12.17
CA GLN A 16 6.03 -4.04 -12.76
C GLN A 16 6.79 -4.15 -14.08
N TYR A 17 6.63 -3.20 -15.01
CA TYR A 17 7.36 -3.19 -16.29
C TYR A 17 8.86 -2.89 -16.12
N ALA A 18 9.27 -2.32 -14.98
CA ALA A 18 10.68 -2.16 -14.63
C ALA A 18 11.30 -3.42 -14.00
N GLY A 19 10.55 -4.52 -13.84
CA GLY A 19 11.04 -5.77 -13.26
C GLY A 19 11.20 -5.74 -11.74
N ASN A 20 10.70 -4.70 -11.05
CA ASN A 20 10.79 -4.59 -9.61
C ASN A 20 9.73 -5.47 -8.94
N SER A 21 10.13 -6.28 -7.96
CA SER A 21 9.20 -6.96 -7.08
C SER A 21 8.38 -5.92 -6.32
N THR A 22 7.06 -5.88 -6.56
CA THR A 22 6.17 -4.83 -6.05
C THR A 22 4.90 -5.46 -5.50
N GLU A 23 4.47 -5.01 -4.33
CA GLU A 23 3.19 -5.38 -3.71
C GLU A 23 2.32 -4.14 -3.52
N VAL A 24 1.04 -4.23 -3.88
CA VAL A 24 0.06 -3.14 -3.75
C VAL A 24 -1.10 -3.62 -2.89
N HIS A 25 -1.37 -2.88 -1.81
CA HIS A 25 -2.45 -3.17 -0.88
C HIS A 25 -3.50 -2.05 -0.95
N HIS A 26 -4.76 -2.42 -1.18
CA HIS A 26 -5.87 -1.49 -1.10
C HIS A 26 -6.58 -1.64 0.25
N TYR A 27 -6.78 -0.52 0.94
CA TYR A 27 -7.46 -0.46 2.23
C TYR A 27 -8.72 0.43 2.11
N PRO A 28 -9.89 -0.15 1.82
CA PRO A 28 -11.15 0.60 1.71
C PRO A 28 -11.47 1.41 2.98
N GLY A 29 -12.13 2.55 2.81
CA GLY A 29 -12.52 3.41 3.94
C GLY A 29 -11.37 4.22 4.56
N THR A 30 -10.20 4.23 3.94
CA THR A 30 -9.06 5.06 4.38
C THR A 30 -8.99 6.41 3.64
N PHE A 31 -8.28 7.36 4.24
CA PHE A 31 -7.94 8.67 3.70
C PHE A 31 -6.43 8.92 3.83
N HIS A 32 -5.94 10.02 3.25
CA HIS A 32 -4.52 10.37 3.37
C HIS A 32 -4.18 10.67 4.84
N GLY A 33 -3.27 9.90 5.42
CA GLY A 33 -2.91 10.01 6.83
C GLY A 33 -3.69 9.07 7.77
N SER A 34 -4.57 8.18 7.27
CA SER A 34 -5.21 7.17 8.13
C SER A 34 -4.21 6.36 8.96
N GLY A 35 -2.99 6.13 8.46
CA GLY A 35 -1.93 5.45 9.20
C GLY A 35 -1.51 6.13 10.51
N PHE A 36 -1.83 7.41 10.72
CA PHE A 36 -1.57 8.11 11.99
C PHE A 36 -2.66 7.88 13.05
N VAL A 37 -3.84 7.37 12.67
CA VAL A 37 -4.90 7.01 13.61
C VAL A 37 -4.61 5.60 14.16
N THR A 38 -3.69 5.50 15.11
CA THR A 38 -3.14 4.22 15.59
C THR A 38 -4.18 3.31 16.28
N THR A 39 -5.29 3.88 16.75
CA THR A 39 -6.40 3.14 17.38
C THR A 39 -7.33 2.49 16.35
N ALA A 40 -7.29 2.88 15.07
CA ALA A 40 -8.12 2.27 14.04
C ALA A 40 -7.58 0.89 13.65
N ALA A 41 -8.47 -0.10 13.55
CA ALA A 41 -8.09 -1.47 13.19
C ALA A 41 -7.43 -1.54 11.80
N VAL A 42 -7.93 -0.77 10.83
CA VAL A 42 -7.34 -0.69 9.48
C VAL A 42 -5.91 -0.14 9.52
N SER A 43 -5.63 0.84 10.37
CA SER A 43 -4.29 1.43 10.50
C SER A 43 -3.28 0.46 11.12
N ARG A 44 -3.71 -0.33 12.12
CA ARG A 44 -2.88 -1.42 12.67
C ARG A 44 -2.58 -2.49 11.62
N ARG A 45 -3.58 -2.88 10.82
CA ARG A 45 -3.39 -3.82 9.71
C ARG A 45 -2.40 -3.28 8.68
N MET A 46 -2.55 -2.02 8.25
CA MET A 46 -1.61 -1.38 7.32
C MET A 46 -0.17 -1.40 7.83
N ALA A 47 0.04 -1.22 9.14
CA ALA A 47 1.36 -1.30 9.75
C ALA A 47 1.90 -2.73 9.77
N ALA A 48 1.07 -3.71 10.15
CA ALA A 48 1.44 -5.13 10.14
C ALA A 48 1.83 -5.60 8.73
N ASP A 49 0.99 -5.35 7.73
CA ASP A 49 1.23 -5.72 6.33
C ASP A 49 2.58 -5.14 5.83
N ARG A 50 2.90 -3.88 6.21
CA ARG A 50 4.20 -3.26 5.88
C ARG A 50 5.37 -3.97 6.55
N THR A 51 5.29 -4.22 7.86
CA THR A 51 6.36 -4.90 8.59
C THR A 51 6.57 -6.32 8.08
N ASP A 52 5.49 -7.03 7.74
CA ASP A 52 5.57 -8.39 7.20
C ASP A 52 6.15 -8.42 5.78
N ALA A 53 5.88 -7.42 4.95
CA ALA A 53 6.56 -7.25 3.67
C ALA A 53 8.07 -7.04 3.85
N LEU A 54 8.47 -6.20 4.81
CA LEU A 54 9.89 -5.97 5.11
C LEU A 54 10.60 -7.24 5.61
N ARG A 55 9.97 -8.01 6.51
CA ARG A 55 10.50 -9.29 6.98
C ARG A 55 10.70 -10.29 5.85
N ARG A 56 9.71 -10.41 4.96
CA ARG A 56 9.82 -11.30 3.78
C ARG A 56 10.95 -10.87 2.84
N ALA A 57 11.18 -9.57 2.69
CA ALA A 57 12.20 -9.04 1.80
C ALA A 57 13.62 -9.05 2.38
N LEU A 58 13.76 -8.93 3.70
CA LEU A 58 15.05 -8.71 4.37
C LEU A 58 15.52 -9.89 5.25
N GLY A 59 14.66 -10.87 5.53
CA GLY A 59 14.93 -11.95 6.49
C GLY A 59 14.78 -11.49 7.94
#